data_AF-A0A2E4XTQ6-F1
#
_entry.id   AF-A0A2E4XTQ6-F1
#
_cell.length_a   1.000
_cell.length_b   1.000
_cell.length_c   1.000
_cell.angle_alpha   90.00
_cell.angle_beta   90.00
_cell.angle_gamma   90.00
#
_symmetry.space_group_name_H-M   'P 1'
#
loop_
_entity.id
_entity.type
_entity.pdbx_description
1 polymer ?
#
loop_
_entity_poly.entity_id
_entity_poly.type
_entity_poly.pdbx_seq_one_letter_code
_entity_poly.pdbx_strand_id
1 'polypeptide(L)' 'MFKGFGCELAPEEQPVRGVYQIEDGVVILKTGSIEIPNGIAFSNDNKFLYVANSADGVVYRFDVVGDELINKRPLVKT' A
#
# COMPACT_ATOMS: atom_id res chain seq x y z
N MET A 1 6.42 18.38 -5.93
CA MET A 1 7.81 18.53 -5.44
C MET A 1 8.39 17.13 -5.34
N PHE A 2 9.41 16.79 -6.13
CA PHE A 2 10.05 15.47 -6.04
C PHE A 2 10.67 15.34 -4.65
N LYS A 3 10.12 14.45 -3.81
CA LYS A 3 10.68 14.14 -2.50
C LYS A 3 11.23 12.71 -2.55
N GLY A 4 12.51 12.60 -2.88
CA GLY A 4 13.26 11.41 -2.54
C GLY A 4 13.44 11.35 -1.02
N PHE A 5 13.25 10.17 -0.42
CA PHE A 5 13.38 9.96 1.03
C PHE A 5 14.74 9.35 1.42
N GLY A 6 15.65 9.18 0.47
CA GLY A 6 17.01 8.68 0.69
C GLY A 6 18.03 9.79 1.02
N CYS A 7 19.30 9.40 1.15
CA CYS A 7 20.41 10.35 1.39
C CYS A 7 20.63 11.33 0.22
N GLU A 8 20.17 10.98 -0.98
CA GLU A 8 20.21 11.80 -2.18
C GLU A 8 18.84 11.82 -2.86
N LEU A 9 18.55 12.91 -3.57
CA LEU A 9 17.34 13.01 -4.39
C LEU A 9 17.51 12.13 -5.63
N ALA A 10 16.62 11.16 -5.79
CA ALA A 10 16.55 10.27 -6.95
C ALA A 10 15.22 10.45 -7.69
N PRO A 11 15.16 10.13 -9.00
CA PRO A 11 13.90 9.94 -9.71
C PRO A 11 13.05 8.86 -9.03
N GLU A 12 11.75 8.83 -9.31
CA GLU A 12 10.92 7.69 -8.91
C GLU A 12 11.38 6.45 -9.71
N GLU A 13 11.72 5.37 -9.01
CA GLU A 13 12.16 4.11 -9.61
C GLU A 13 11.02 3.37 -10.34
N GLN A 14 9.78 3.66 -9.96
CA GLN A 14 8.58 3.02 -10.50
C GLN A 14 7.48 4.04 -10.77
N PRO A 15 6.55 3.77 -11.72
CA PRO A 15 5.41 4.64 -11.95
C PRO A 15 4.46 4.76 -10.73
N VAL A 16 4.52 3.82 -9.80
CA VAL A 16 3.70 3.77 -8.59
C VAL A 16 4.50 3.26 -7.40
N ARG A 17 4.12 3.68 -6.20
CA ARG A 17 4.57 3.09 -4.93
C ARG A 17 3.49 2.09 -4.49
N GLY A 18 3.65 0.85 -4.94
CA GLY A 18 2.57 -0.14 -4.92
C GLY A 18 2.59 -1.10 -3.72
N VAL A 19 1.42 -1.63 -3.41
CA VAL A 19 1.26 -2.90 -2.69
C VAL A 19 1.10 -4.00 -3.75
N TYR A 20 1.95 -5.02 -3.65
CA TYR A 20 2.03 -6.10 -4.62
C TYR A 20 1.71 -7.45 -3.96
N GLN A 21 1.12 -8.34 -4.74
CA GLN A 21 0.94 -9.75 -4.42
C GLN A 21 1.93 -10.55 -5.27
N ILE A 22 2.44 -11.64 -4.69
CA ILE A 22 3.26 -12.61 -5.40
C ILE A 22 2.49 -13.92 -5.39
N GLU A 23 2.16 -14.43 -6.58
CA GLU A 23 1.45 -15.69 -6.77
C GLU A 23 2.18 -16.50 -7.84
N ASP A 24 2.60 -17.72 -7.50
CA ASP A 24 3.36 -18.60 -8.40
C ASP A 24 4.56 -17.94 -9.11
N GLY A 25 5.24 -17.04 -8.39
CA GLY A 25 6.39 -16.28 -8.90
C GLY A 25 6.03 -15.07 -9.78
N VAL A 26 4.74 -14.81 -10.00
CA VAL A 26 4.24 -13.64 -10.71
C VAL A 26 3.99 -12.49 -9.74
N VAL A 27 4.53 -11.31 -10.05
CA VAL A 27 4.32 -10.08 -9.27
C VAL A 27 3.13 -9.31 -9.84
N ILE A 28 2.10 -9.10 -9.02
CA ILE A 28 0.84 -8.47 -9.42
C ILE A 28 0.63 -7.22 -8.57
N LEU A 29 0.45 -6.05 -9.22
CA LEU A 29 0.10 -4.82 -8.52
C LEU A 29 -1.34 -4.88 -8.02
N LYS A 30 -1.55 -4.81 -6.69
CA LYS A 30 -2.90 -4.81 -6.10
C LYS A 30 -3.42 -3.40 -5.85
N THR A 31 -2.56 -2.46 -5.46
CA THR A 31 -2.93 -1.05 -5.41
C THR A 31 -1.71 -0.14 -5.45
N GLY A 32 -1.79 0.94 -6.24
CA GLY A 32 -0.83 2.06 -6.23
C GLY A 32 -1.41 3.32 -5.59
N SER A 33 -2.53 3.20 -4.86
CA SER A 33 -3.31 4.34 -4.36
C SER A 33 -2.82 4.91 -3.02
N ILE A 34 -1.73 4.38 -2.48
CA ILE A 34 -1.09 4.82 -1.23
C ILE A 34 0.20 5.55 -1.57
N GLU A 35 0.41 6.74 -1.01
CA GLU A 35 1.52 7.61 -1.41
C GLU A 35 2.87 7.16 -0.86
N ILE A 36 2.94 6.72 0.40
CA ILE A 36 4.15 6.16 1.01
C ILE A 36 3.76 4.93 1.84
N PRO A 37 3.44 3.80 1.20
CA PRO A 37 3.12 2.57 1.91
C PRO A 37 4.38 2.06 2.63
N ASN A 38 4.24 1.69 3.91
CA ASN A 38 5.38 1.19 4.71
C ASN A 38 5.02 -0.10 5.46
N GLY A 39 4.00 -0.06 6.32
CA GLY A 39 3.48 -1.24 7.02
C GLY A 39 2.29 -1.87 6.31
N ILE A 40 2.18 -3.21 6.35
CA ILE A 40 1.08 -3.99 5.79
C ILE A 40 0.70 -5.17 6.69
N ALA A 41 -0.59 -5.46 6.83
CA ALA A 41 -1.07 -6.64 7.56
C ALA A 41 -2.49 -7.03 7.11
N PHE A 42 -2.81 -8.32 7.11
CA PHE A 42 -4.18 -8.81 6.94
C PHE A 42 -4.91 -8.90 8.30
N SER A 43 -6.24 -8.83 8.28
CA SER A 43 -7.05 -9.31 9.40
C SER A 43 -6.95 -10.83 9.53
N ASN A 44 -7.16 -11.37 10.73
CA ASN A 44 -7.07 -12.82 10.97
C ASN A 44 -8.06 -13.65 10.13
N ASP A 45 -9.15 -13.05 9.67
CA ASP A 45 -10.14 -13.69 8.79
C ASP A 45 -9.94 -13.37 7.30
N ASN A 46 -8.82 -12.71 6.95
CA ASN A 46 -8.42 -12.28 5.60
C ASN A 46 -9.42 -11.37 4.87
N LYS A 47 -10.44 -10.84 5.55
CA LYS A 47 -11.43 -9.94 4.92
C LYS A 47 -10.91 -8.52 4.72
N PHE A 48 -9.86 -8.14 5.45
CA PHE A 48 -9.31 -6.79 5.40
C PHE A 48 -7.81 -6.81 5.19
N LEU A 49 -7.33 -5.85 4.41
CA LEU A 49 -5.92 -5.49 4.32
C LEU A 49 -5.72 -4.10 4.93
N TYR A 50 -4.74 -3.98 5.81
CA TYR A 50 -4.33 -2.73 6.42
C TYR A 50 -3.01 -2.28 5.83
N VAL A 51 -2.93 -1.02 5.41
CA VAL A 51 -1.71 -0.43 4.84
C VAL A 51 -1.46 0.92 5.51
N ALA A 52 -0.32 1.06 6.16
CA ALA A 52 0.10 2.32 6.77
C ALA A 52 0.67 3.27 5.70
N ASN A 53 0.15 4.49 5.65
CA ASN A 53 0.64 5.55 4.76
C ASN A 53 1.47 6.55 5.56
N SER A 54 2.78 6.59 5.31
CA SER A 54 3.68 7.50 6.02
C SER A 54 3.51 8.97 5.58
N ALA A 55 2.83 9.23 4.45
CA ALA A 55 2.61 10.58 3.94
C ALA A 55 1.64 11.40 4.82
N ASP A 56 0.60 10.75 5.35
CA ASP A 56 -0.46 11.39 6.14
C ASP A 56 -0.61 10.81 7.55
N GLY A 57 0.17 9.77 7.89
CA GLY A 57 0.10 9.07 9.17
C GLY A 57 -1.18 8.25 9.33
N VAL A 58 -1.85 7.87 8.24
CA VAL A 58 -3.10 7.12 8.29
C VAL A 58 -2.87 5.65 7.94
N VAL A 59 -3.42 4.76 8.75
CA VAL A 59 -3.62 3.37 8.34
C VAL A 59 -4.91 3.29 7.54
N TYR A 60 -4.81 2.90 6.28
CA TYR A 60 -5.97 2.64 5.43
C TYR A 60 -6.36 1.17 5.53
N ARG A 61 -7.67 0.92 5.48
CA ARG A 61 -8.25 -0.42 5.33
C ARG A 61 -8.83 -0.58 3.94
N PHE A 62 -8.59 -1.74 3.35
CA PHE A 62 -9.23 -2.25 2.15
C PHE A 62 -10.08 -3.47 2.51
N ASP A 63 -11.19 -3.67 1.81
CA ASP A 63 -11.89 -4.95 1.82
C ASP A 63 -11.20 -5.87 0.80
N VAL A 64 -11.04 -7.13 1.18
CA VAL A 64 -10.47 -8.18 0.33
C VAL A 64 -11.63 -9.01 -0.19
N VAL A 65 -11.84 -8.99 -1.51
CA VAL A 65 -12.96 -9.70 -2.17
C VAL A 65 -12.42 -10.55 -3.30
N GLY A 66 -12.27 -11.85 -3.03
CA GLY A 66 -11.53 -12.73 -3.93
C GLY A 66 -10.09 -12.27 -4.02
N ASP A 67 -9.62 -12.02 -5.25
CA ASP A 67 -8.29 -11.46 -5.47
C ASP A 67 -8.28 -9.92 -5.41
N GLU A 68 -9.42 -9.22 -5.31
CA GLU A 68 -9.45 -7.76 -5.43
C GLU A 68 -9.33 -7.03 -4.08
N LEU A 69 -8.69 -5.84 -4.12
CA LEU A 69 -8.69 -4.87 -3.02
C LEU A 69 -9.63 -3.71 -3.35
N ILE A 70 -10.71 -3.58 -2.57
CA ILE A 70 -11.73 -2.56 -2.80
C ILE A 70 -11.97 -1.71 -1.54
N ASN A 71 -12.79 -0.66 -1.68
CA ASN A 71 -13.28 0.15 -0.56
C ASN A 71 -12.19 0.72 0.36
N LYS A 72 -11.11 1.26 -0.22
CA LYS A 72 -10.07 1.99 0.53
C LYS A 72 -10.72 3.06 1.41
N ARG A 73 -10.48 2.99 2.72
CA ARG A 73 -10.97 3.98 3.68
C ARG A 73 -10.02 4.15 4.87
N PRO A 74 -9.94 5.35 5.47
CA PRO A 74 -9.13 5.56 6.66
C PRO A 74 -9.66 4.66 7.80
N LEU A 75 -8.76 4.00 8.51
CA LEU A 75 -9.07 3.22 9.70
C LEU A 75 -8.73 4.00 10.97
N VAL A 76 -7.47 4.44 11.07
CA VAL A 76 -6.94 5.15 12.24
C VAL A 76 -5.82 6.09 11.78
N LYS A 77 -5.69 7.23 12.47
CA LYS A 77 -4.56 8.16 12.31
C LYS A 77 -3.59 7.96 13.46
N THR A 78 -2.31 7.81 13.14
CA THR A 78 -1.18 7.61 14.05
C THR A 78 -0.27 8.81 14.09
#